data_AF-A0A359CLN8-F1
#
_entry.id   AF-A0A359CLN8-F1
#
_cell.length_a   1.000
_cell.length_b   1.000
_cell.length_c   1.000
_cell.angle_alpha   90.00
_cell.angle_beta   90.00
_cell.angle_gamma   90.00
#
_symmetry.space_group_name_H-M   'P 1'
#
loop_
_entity.id
_entity.type
_entity.pdbx_description
1 polymer ?
#
loop_
_entity_poly.entity_id
_entity_poly.type
_entity_poly.pdbx_seq_one_letter_code
_entity_poly.pdbx_strand_id
1 'polypeptide(L)'
;MPLITSKEIFKKAYRGGYAIGAFNVNNMEIIQGIVEAAKEEKSPVILQVSGGALKYANPIYLKKLVEAAIEDTDLPIVLHLDHGANFDICKKCVD
;
A
#
# COMPACT_ATOMS: atom_id res chain seq x y z
N MET A 1 -8.38 2.99 10.40
CA MET A 1 -7.11 3.41 11.08
C MET A 1 -6.31 4.37 10.19
N PRO A 2 -5.26 5.08 10.64
CA PRO A 2 -4.34 5.77 9.72
C PRO A 2 -3.43 4.77 8.98
N LEU A 3 -2.79 5.22 7.88
CA LEU A 3 -1.70 4.48 7.24
C LEU A 3 -0.64 4.08 8.29
N ILE A 4 -0.17 2.83 8.19
CA ILE A 4 0.89 2.33 9.06
C ILE A 4 2.23 2.26 8.32
N THR A 5 3.32 2.23 9.08
CA THR A 5 4.65 1.97 8.51
C THR A 5 4.91 0.47 8.41
N SER A 6 5.75 0.08 7.45
CA SER A 6 6.10 -1.33 7.23
C SER A 6 6.87 -1.97 8.40
N LYS A 7 7.49 -1.16 9.28
CA LYS A 7 8.35 -1.64 10.37
C LYS A 7 7.62 -2.59 11.31
N GLU A 8 6.42 -2.25 11.76
CA GLU A 8 5.68 -3.05 12.73
C GLU A 8 5.11 -4.34 12.12
N ILE A 9 4.63 -4.29 10.88
CA ILE A 9 4.11 -5.48 10.20
C ILE A 9 5.25 -6.47 9.88
N PHE A 10 6.42 -5.99 9.45
CA PHE A 10 7.56 -6.87 9.23
C PHE A 10 8.10 -7.45 10.54
N LYS A 11 8.12 -6.68 11.62
CA LYS A 11 8.51 -7.21 12.95
C LYS A 11 7.59 -8.36 13.40
N LYS A 12 6.30 -8.32 13.07
CA LYS A 12 5.37 -9.45 13.33
C LYS A 12 5.63 -10.60 12.36
N ALA A 13 5.80 -10.33 11.07
CA ALA A 13 6.09 -11.32 10.03
C ALA A 13 7.36 -12.13 10.30
N TYR A 14 8.48 -11.46 10.60
CA TYR A 14 9.74 -12.12 10.94
C TYR A 14 9.63 -13.02 12.17
N ARG A 15 8.90 -12.57 13.21
CA ARG A 15 8.68 -13.38 14.43
C ARG A 15 7.73 -14.54 14.19
N GLY A 16 6.74 -14.37 13.31
CA GLY A 16 5.73 -15.37 13.00
C GLY A 16 6.11 -16.33 11.88
N GLY A 17 7.25 -16.13 11.21
CA GLY A 17 7.69 -17.00 10.12
C GLY A 17 6.82 -16.93 8.87
N TYR A 18 6.21 -15.77 8.59
CA TYR A 18 5.35 -15.57 7.42
C TYR A 18 5.80 -14.36 6.58
N ALA A 19 5.30 -14.26 5.35
CA ALA A 19 5.53 -13.14 4.46
C ALA A 19 4.28 -12.25 4.34
N ILE A 20 4.45 -11.01 3.92
CA ILE A 20 3.36 -10.06 3.68
C ILE A 20 3.30 -9.78 2.18
N GLY A 21 2.10 -9.91 1.61
CA GLY A 21 1.87 -9.60 0.20
C GLY A 21 2.06 -8.12 -0.10
N ALA A 22 2.83 -7.83 -1.14
CA ALA A 22 2.97 -6.50 -1.71
C ALA A 22 2.47 -6.52 -3.15
N PHE A 23 1.40 -5.77 -3.41
CA PHE A 23 0.66 -5.82 -4.67
C PHE A 23 0.66 -4.45 -5.33
N ASN A 24 1.01 -4.41 -6.62
CA ASN A 24 1.03 -3.16 -7.37
C ASN A 24 -0.40 -2.66 -7.63
N VAL A 25 -0.62 -1.35 -7.46
CA VAL A 25 -1.92 -0.71 -7.67
C VAL A 25 -1.83 0.48 -8.62
N ASN A 26 -2.83 0.61 -9.49
CA ASN A 26 -2.87 1.64 -10.54
C ASN A 26 -4.25 2.32 -10.68
N ASN A 27 -5.32 1.74 -10.15
CA ASN A 27 -6.69 2.26 -10.23
C ASN A 27 -7.56 1.73 -9.06
N MET A 28 -8.84 2.09 -9.07
CA MET A 28 -9.79 1.79 -8.00
C MET A 28 -10.10 0.29 -7.91
N GLU A 29 -10.40 -0.34 -9.04
CA GLU A 29 -10.87 -1.73 -9.11
C GLU A 29 -9.80 -2.72 -8.61
N ILE A 30 -8.53 -2.44 -8.91
CA ILE A 30 -7.41 -3.24 -8.40
C ILE A 30 -7.30 -3.09 -6.88
N ILE A 31 -7.42 -1.87 -6.35
CA ILE A 31 -7.36 -1.62 -4.90
C ILE A 31 -8.50 -2.38 -4.20
N GLN A 32 -9.73 -2.29 -4.71
CA GLN A 32 -10.89 -2.99 -4.15
C GLN A 32 -10.65 -4.50 -4.11
N GLY A 33 -10.24 -5.11 -5.23
CA GLY A 33 -10.02 -6.56 -5.29
C GLY A 33 -8.92 -7.05 -4.32
N ILE A 34 -7.82 -6.30 -4.18
CA ILE A 34 -6.75 -6.65 -3.23
C ILE A 34 -7.24 -6.52 -1.78
N VAL A 35 -7.95 -5.44 -1.48
CA VAL A 35 -8.37 -5.09 -0.12
C VAL A 35 -9.51 -5.98 0.35
N GLU A 36 -10.44 -6.35 -0.53
CA GLU A 36 -11.48 -7.36 -0.25
C GLU A 36 -10.85 -8.72 0.08
N ALA A 37 -9.92 -9.20 -0.74
CA ALA A 37 -9.22 -10.45 -0.47
C ALA A 37 -8.42 -10.40 0.85
N ALA A 38 -7.72 -9.29 1.12
CA ALA A 38 -7.00 -9.11 2.38
C ALA A 38 -7.93 -9.09 3.60
N LYS A 39 -9.16 -8.57 3.44
CA LYS A 39 -10.19 -8.54 4.49
C LYS A 39 -10.71 -9.93 4.81
N GLU A 40 -11.01 -10.73 3.77
CA GLU A 40 -11.44 -12.12 3.91
C GLU A 40 -10.38 -12.97 4.63
N GLU A 41 -9.11 -12.80 4.23
CA GLU A 41 -7.97 -13.52 4.79
C GLU A 41 -7.46 -12.94 6.13
N LYS A 42 -8.05 -11.83 6.61
CA LYS A 42 -7.63 -11.12 7.83
C LYS A 42 -6.13 -10.81 7.85
N SER A 43 -5.59 -10.41 6.70
CA SER A 43 -4.17 -10.25 6.46
C SER A 43 -3.76 -8.78 6.36
N PRO A 44 -2.61 -8.36 6.91
CA PRO A 44 -2.03 -7.07 6.56
C PRO A 44 -1.61 -7.06 5.09
N VAL A 45 -1.65 -5.89 4.43
CA VAL A 45 -1.31 -5.78 3.00
C VAL A 45 -0.46 -4.55 2.70
N ILE A 46 0.46 -4.70 1.75
CA ILE A 46 1.23 -3.60 1.18
C ILE A 46 0.65 -3.29 -0.20
N LEU A 47 0.11 -2.08 -0.37
CA LEU A 47 -0.26 -1.53 -1.67
C LEU A 47 0.93 -0.72 -2.19
N GLN A 48 1.49 -1.13 -3.33
CA GLN A 48 2.71 -0.52 -3.85
C GLN A 48 2.49 0.18 -5.19
N VAL A 49 3.11 1.33 -5.36
CA VAL A 49 2.98 2.18 -6.53
C VAL A 49 4.34 2.32 -7.18
N SER A 50 4.45 1.92 -8.46
CA SER A 50 5.69 2.07 -9.22
C SER A 50 5.86 3.49 -9.75
N GLY A 51 7.09 3.86 -10.13
CA GLY A 51 7.34 5.13 -10.82
C GLY A 51 6.54 5.30 -12.11
N GLY A 52 6.20 4.21 -12.81
CA GLY A 52 5.30 4.23 -13.96
C GLY A 52 3.84 4.53 -13.57
N ALA A 53 3.36 3.92 -12.49
CA ALA A 53 2.01 4.16 -11.97
C ALA A 53 1.83 5.61 -11.48
N LEU A 54 2.85 6.22 -10.87
CA LEU A 54 2.85 7.65 -10.50
C LEU A 54 2.77 8.61 -11.70
N LYS A 55 3.25 8.19 -12.86
CA LYS A 55 3.16 8.97 -14.11
C LYS A 55 1.80 8.79 -14.77
N TYR A 56 1.26 7.56 -14.72
CA TYR A 56 -0.04 7.22 -15.28
C TYR A 56 -1.18 7.86 -14.48
N ALA A 57 -1.20 7.65 -13.16
CA ALA A 57 -2.21 8.17 -12.26
C ALA A 57 -1.62 9.35 -11.48
N ASN A 58 -2.37 10.45 -11.40
CA ASN A 58 -1.99 11.54 -10.50
C ASN A 58 -1.86 10.98 -9.07
N PRO A 59 -0.70 11.16 -8.40
CA PRO A 59 -0.46 10.60 -7.06
C PRO A 59 -1.54 10.95 -6.04
N ILE A 60 -2.21 12.10 -6.20
CA ILE A 60 -3.34 12.50 -5.36
C ILE A 60 -4.50 11.50 -5.46
N TYR A 61 -4.85 11.04 -6.66
CA TYR A 61 -5.93 10.06 -6.83
C TYR A 61 -5.57 8.72 -6.19
N LEU A 62 -4.35 8.22 -6.42
CA LEU A 62 -3.91 6.97 -5.80
C LEU A 62 -3.92 7.05 -4.28
N LYS A 63 -3.39 8.14 -3.70
CA LYS A 63 -3.44 8.37 -2.26
C LYS A 63 -4.87 8.37 -1.74
N LYS A 64 -5.79 9.08 -2.41
CA LYS A 64 -7.19 9.16 -1.99
C LYS A 64 -7.94 7.84 -2.09
N LEU A 65 -7.64 7.02 -3.10
CA LEU A 65 -8.20 5.67 -3.21
C LEU A 65 -7.71 4.75 -2.08
N VAL A 66 -6.43 4.85 -1.71
CA VAL A 66 -5.86 4.08 -0.59
C VAL A 66 -6.45 4.54 0.74
N GLU A 67 -6.62 5.86 0.95
CA GLU A 67 -7.30 6.40 2.14
C GLU A 67 -8.74 5.87 2.26
N ALA A 68 -9.49 5.84 1.15
CA ALA A 68 -10.83 5.27 1.14
C ALA A 68 -10.85 3.77 1.49
N ALA A 69 -9.90 2.99 0.95
CA ALA A 69 -9.79 1.56 1.26
C ALA A 69 -9.49 1.28 2.74
N ILE A 70 -8.71 2.16 3.37
CA ILE A 70 -8.41 2.07 4.81
C ILE A 70 -9.65 2.40 5.64
N GLU A 71 -10.44 3.39 5.24
CA GLU A 71 -11.69 3.76 5.91
C GLU A 71 -12.74 2.65 5.82
N ASP A 72 -12.82 1.95 4.69
CA ASP A 72 -13.79 0.87 4.46
C ASP A 72 -13.48 -0.45 5.19
N THR A 73 -12.20 -0.77 5.39
CA THR A 73 -11.79 -2.12 5.83
C THR A 73 -11.14 -2.21 7.20
N ASP A 74 -10.69 -1.09 7.76
CA ASP A 74 -9.88 -1.01 8.99
C ASP A 74 -8.65 -1.94 9.00
N LEU A 75 -8.22 -2.39 7.81
CA LEU A 75 -7.07 -3.28 7.66
C LEU A 75 -5.75 -2.54 7.94
N PRO A 76 -4.70 -3.26 8.39
CA PRO A 76 -3.35 -2.73 8.42
C PRO A 76 -2.80 -2.62 6.99
N ILE A 77 -2.94 -1.43 6.39
CA ILE A 77 -2.47 -1.14 5.03
C ILE A 77 -1.23 -0.26 5.06
N VAL A 78 -0.21 -0.66 4.29
CA VAL A 78 0.99 0.13 3.99
C VAL A 78 0.94 0.62 2.55
N LEU A 79 1.18 1.91 2.34
CA LEU A 79 1.42 2.46 1.01
C LEU A 79 2.93 2.53 0.74
N HIS A 80 3.40 1.88 -0.32
CA HIS A 80 4.82 1.75 -0.64
C HIS A 80 5.17 2.34 -2.01
N LEU A 81 6.27 3.09 -2.09
CA LEU A 81 6.88 3.48 -3.36
C LEU A 81 7.78 2.34 -3.85
N ASP A 82 7.36 1.67 -4.92
CA ASP A 82 8.10 0.59 -5.55
C ASP A 82 9.16 1.15 -6.50
N HIS A 83 10.39 0.62 -6.41
CA HIS A 83 11.55 1.03 -7.20
C HIS A 83 11.78 2.54 -7.26
N GLY A 84 11.77 3.23 -6.11
CA GLY A 84 12.04 4.67 -6.01
C GLY A 84 13.37 5.08 -6.67
N ALA A 85 13.29 5.72 -7.84
CA ALA A 85 14.45 5.88 -8.73
C ALA A 85 15.51 6.87 -8.23
N ASN A 86 15.12 7.84 -7.39
CA ASN A 86 16.02 8.84 -6.82
C ASN A 86 15.42 9.46 -5.56
N PHE A 87 16.25 10.23 -4.85
CA PHE A 87 15.89 10.91 -3.60
C PHE A 87 14.66 11.81 -3.74
N ASP A 88 14.56 12.58 -4.83
CA ASP A 88 13.49 13.55 -5.02
C ASP A 88 12.12 12.89 -5.13
N ILE A 89 12.03 11.77 -5.86
CA ILE A 89 10.78 10.99 -5.94
C ILE A 89 10.44 10.39 -4.58
N CYS A 90 11.42 9.83 -3.87
CA CYS A 90 11.19 9.28 -2.53
C CYS A 90 10.67 10.34 -1.56
N LYS A 91 11.30 11.52 -1.53
CA LYS A 91 10.85 12.64 -0.71
C LYS A 91 9.43 13.08 -1.06
N LYS A 92 9.14 13.24 -2.35
CA LYS A 92 7.81 13.64 -2.83
C LYS A 92 6.71 12.64 -2.44
N CYS A 93 7.01 11.35 -2.35
CA CYS A 93 6.04 10.33 -1.93
C CYS A 93 5.86 10.26 -0.41
N VAL A 94 6.81 10.76 0.37
CA VAL A 94 6.72 10.86 1.84
C VAL A 94 5.97 12.13 2.26
N ASP A 95 6.20 13.24 1.56
CA ASP A 95 5.51 14.53 1.75
C ASP A 95 3.99 14.43 1.45
#